data_AF-A0A661KFM7-F1
#
_entry.id   AF-A0A661KFM7-F1
#
_cell.length_a   1.000
_cell.length_b   1.000
_cell.length_c   1.000
_cell.angle_alpha   90.00
_cell.angle_beta   90.00
_cell.angle_gamma   90.00
#
_symmetry.space_group_name_H-M   'P 1'
#
loop_
_entity.id
_entity.type
_entity.pdbx_description
1 polymer ?
#
loop_
_entity_poly.entity_id
_entity_poly.type
_entity_poly.pdbx_seq_one_letter_code
_entity_poly.pdbx_strand_id
1 'polypeptide(L)' 'IIAVEREVLTQTLRKTSGNKAKAARLLQIDYKTIHSKVKKYGIKIGEEKGNI' A
#
# COMPACT_ATOMS: atom_id res chain seq x y z
N ILE A 1 3.52 15.43 -9.26
CA ILE A 1 2.55 14.31 -9.46
C ILE A 1 2.59 13.25 -8.33
N ILE A 2 3.49 13.35 -7.33
CA ILE A 2 3.70 12.28 -6.33
C ILE A 2 2.69 12.29 -5.16
N ALA A 3 2.06 13.45 -4.90
CA ALA A 3 1.12 13.63 -3.79
C ALA A 3 -0.18 12.84 -3.97
N VAL A 4 -0.74 12.87 -5.19
CA VAL A 4 -1.97 12.13 -5.54
C VAL A 4 -1.77 10.63 -5.33
N GLU A 5 -0.62 10.10 -5.71
CA GLU A 5 -0.35 8.67 -5.61
C GLU A 5 -0.27 8.20 -4.14
N ARG A 6 0.34 9.01 -3.27
CA ARG A 6 0.37 8.76 -1.81
C ARG A 6 -1.04 8.85 -1.22
N GLU A 7 -1.83 9.82 -1.64
CA GLU A 7 -3.19 10.03 -1.15
C GLU A 7 -4.11 8.87 -1.55
N VAL A 8 -4.05 8.47 -2.82
CA VAL A 8 -4.76 7.30 -3.35
C VAL A 8 -4.34 6.02 -2.62
N LEU A 9 -3.04 5.82 -2.38
CA LEU A 9 -2.56 4.69 -1.58
C LEU A 9 -3.17 4.74 -0.17
N THR A 10 -3.08 5.89 0.50
CA THR A 10 -3.52 6.06 1.88
C THR A 10 -5.03 5.88 2.01
N GLN A 11 -5.82 6.43 1.08
CA GLN A 11 -7.26 6.26 1.02
C GLN A 11 -7.64 4.81 0.75
N THR A 12 -6.98 4.15 -0.19
CA THR A 12 -7.24 2.73 -0.49
C THR A 12 -6.88 1.86 0.72
N LEU A 13 -5.76 2.12 1.36
CA LEU A 13 -5.32 1.41 2.55
C LEU A 13 -6.26 1.64 3.74
N ARG A 14 -6.79 2.86 3.91
CA ARG A 14 -7.86 3.13 4.87
C ARG A 14 -9.14 2.37 4.53
N LYS A 15 -9.54 2.33 3.25
CA LYS A 15 -10.69 1.54 2.79
C LYS A 15 -10.51 0.04 3.00
N THR A 16 -9.29 -0.48 2.95
CA THR A 16 -8.99 -1.90 3.16
C THR A 16 -8.56 -2.24 4.59
N SER A 17 -8.70 -1.31 5.54
CA SER A 17 -8.23 -1.46 6.94
C SER A 17 -6.77 -1.90 7.06
N GLY A 18 -5.92 -1.41 6.16
CA GLY A 18 -4.48 -1.70 6.14
C GLY A 18 -4.10 -2.98 5.40
N ASN A 19 -5.05 -3.63 4.73
CA ASN A 19 -4.77 -4.82 3.96
C ASN A 19 -4.16 -4.46 2.59
N LYS A 20 -2.84 -4.68 2.46
CA LYS A 20 -2.03 -4.35 1.28
C LYS A 20 -2.41 -5.16 0.05
N ALA A 21 -2.78 -6.44 0.22
CA ALA A 21 -3.24 -7.29 -0.88
C ALA A 21 -4.59 -6.83 -1.45
N LYS A 22 -5.52 -6.43 -0.57
CA LYS A 22 -6.79 -5.83 -1.02
C LYS A 22 -6.56 -4.49 -1.69
N ALA A 23 -5.64 -3.66 -1.19
CA ALA A 23 -5.31 -2.39 -1.82
C ALA A 23 -4.65 -2.56 -3.20
N ALA A 24 -3.78 -3.55 -3.34
CA ALA A 24 -3.19 -3.96 -4.62
C ALA A 24 -4.26 -4.35 -5.65
N ARG A 25 -5.24 -5.17 -5.24
CA ARG A 25 -6.39 -5.52 -6.08
C ARG A 25 -7.26 -4.32 -6.45
N LEU A 26 -7.51 -3.41 -5.50
CA LEU A 26 -8.30 -2.19 -5.71
C LEU A 26 -7.65 -1.22 -6.69
N LEU A 27 -6.32 -1.07 -6.59
CA LEU A 27 -5.53 -0.21 -7.47
C LEU A 27 -5.07 -0.93 -8.74
N GLN A 28 -5.42 -2.20 -8.91
CA GLN A 28 -4.99 -3.07 -10.02
C GLN A 28 -3.48 -3.03 -10.28
N ILE A 29 -2.69 -2.92 -9.21
CA ILE A 29 -1.22 -2.93 -9.29
C ILE A 29 -0.64 -4.07 -8.47
N ASP A 30 0.57 -4.46 -8.82
CA ASP A 30 1.25 -5.57 -8.18
C ASP A 30 1.51 -5.30 -6.67
N TYR A 31 1.42 -6.36 -5.87
CA TYR A 31 1.72 -6.29 -4.44
C TYR A 31 3.14 -5.75 -4.18
N LYS A 32 4.14 -6.11 -4.99
CA LYS A 32 5.51 -5.57 -4.86
C LYS A 32 5.57 -4.07 -5.11
N THR A 33 4.74 -3.55 -6.02
CA THR A 33 4.63 -2.12 -6.30
C THR A 33 4.02 -1.39 -5.11
N ILE A 34 2.91 -1.92 -4.55
CA ILE A 34 2.32 -1.40 -3.31
C ILE A 34 3.35 -1.44 -2.18
N HIS A 35 4.01 -2.59 -1.96
CA HIS A 35 5.00 -2.76 -0.90
C HIS A 35 6.13 -1.74 -1.02
N SER A 36 6.71 -1.59 -2.22
CA SER A 36 7.77 -0.63 -2.50
C SER A 36 7.32 0.81 -2.26
N LYS A 37 6.09 1.16 -2.69
CA LYS A 37 5.53 2.50 -2.48
C LYS A 37 5.19 2.77 -1.01
N VAL A 38 4.54 1.84 -0.32
CA VAL A 38 4.24 1.90 1.12
C VAL A 38 5.53 2.11 1.91
N LYS A 39 6.59 1.35 1.61
CA LYS A 39 7.92 1.49 2.21
C LYS A 39 8.55 2.84 1.88
N LYS A 40 8.48 3.28 0.62
CA LYS A 40 8.99 4.59 0.17
C LYS A 40 8.28 5.77 0.81
N TYR A 41 6.98 5.65 1.08
CA TYR A 41 6.17 6.67 1.74
C TYR A 41 6.11 6.53 3.27
N GLY A 42 6.75 5.51 3.84
CA GLY A 42 6.75 5.25 5.29
C GLY A 42 5.38 4.92 5.88
N ILE A 43 4.45 4.39 5.08
CA ILE A 43 3.09 4.09 5.54
C ILE A 43 3.16 2.79 6.36
N LYS A 44 3.08 2.89 7.69
CA LYS A 44 3.04 1.73 8.59
C LYS A 44 1.63 1.13 8.56
N ILE A 45 1.50 -0.03 7.94
CA ILE A 45 0.26 -0.81 7.86
C ILE A 45 0.63 -2.22 8.29
N GLY A 46 0.02 -2.66 9.38
CA GLY A 46 0.47 -3.73 10.28
C GLY A 46 0.50 -5.14 9.70
N GLU A 47 1.29 -5.34 8.65
CA GLU A 47 1.64 -6.66 8.11
C GLU A 47 3.14 -6.65 7.85
N GLU A 48 3.87 -7.12 8.85
CA GLU A 48 5.27 -7.54 8.78
C GLU A 48 5.28 -9.05 9.08
N LYS A 49 4.99 -9.84 8.03
CA LYS A 49 5.22 -11.28 8.02
C LYS A 49 5.87 -11.61 6.68
N GLY A 50 7.17 -11.87 6.69
CA GLY A 50 7.82 -12.72 5.68
C GLY A 50 9.12 -12.19 5.05
N ASN A 51 10.19 -12.93 5.33
CA ASN A 51 11.53 -13.01 4.71
C ASN A 51 12.54 -11.94 5.17
N ILE A 52 13.52 -12.24 6.03
CA ILE A 52 14.31 -13.47 6.27
C ILE A 52 14.38 -13.76 7.77
#